data_AF-A0AAX1JDV8-F1
#
_entry.id   AF-A0AAX1JDV8-F1
#
_cell.length_a   1.000
_cell.length_b   1.000
_cell.length_c   1.000
_cell.angle_alpha   90.00
_cell.angle_beta   90.00
_cell.angle_gamma   90.00
#
_symmetry.space_group_name_H-M   'P 1'
#
loop_
_entity.id
_entity.type
_entity.pdbx_description
1 polymer ?
#
loop_
_entity_poly.entity_id
_entity_poly.type
_entity_poly.pdbx_seq_one_letter_code
_entity_poly.pdbx_strand_id
1 'polypeptide(L)'
;MSRLAERATADFGTALLPQEHGGPAPAEFVERLDRYLARMPVTTRLAVRAGLMSLAAASYFTTGRSLSRLNPVAREQVLHRIAALGPDAGAAVDGIKVIALLANGADTYAHELLSRAQEQGPVRPDAALSVTASTDSPSVIRADAVIVGSGAGGAMAARTLARAGMDVVVVEEGRRWTVEEFRSTHPIDRYAGLYRGAGATVAVGRPAVVLPMGRAVGGTTVVNSGTCYRPPLSVQRRWCAGFGFGLADPDRLGAQLDEVERTLQVAPAPRNIMGRNGNLLLDAAKALGWQAAPIPRNAPGCEGCCQCAIGCPHNAKFGVHLNALPQACAAGARIISNARVERVLHQRGQARGVRARRPDGTAIDVLAHTVIVAAGATETPMLLRRSELGAHPRLGRNLALHPATMLAGRFDDDVYAWRGVLQSAAVHEFHESNGVLIEATSTPPGMGSMVFPGYGAELLSWLDRAPQVATFGAMVADQGVGSVTSVGGVPLVRYDIAPADVAKLRVAMGAIGQLLFAAGAVEVLTGLPGARTVSSPAALQEALQRSSPRSLHLAAFHPTGTAAAGADEQLCPVDPDGRLRGIDGVWVADASILPSCPEVNPQVSIMAVALAVADQIVGAS
;
A
#
# COMPACT_ATOMS: atom_id res chain seq x y z
N MET A 1 0.27 -28.43 -20.15
CA MET A 1 0.04 -26.99 -19.96
C MET A 1 1.33 -26.17 -19.75
N SER A 2 2.43 -26.71 -19.18
CA SER A 2 3.63 -25.90 -18.88
C SER A 2 4.36 -25.32 -20.12
N ARG A 3 4.68 -26.14 -21.14
CA ARG A 3 5.42 -25.67 -22.34
C ARG A 3 4.70 -24.58 -23.15
N LEU A 4 3.37 -24.62 -23.21
CA LEU A 4 2.56 -23.61 -23.91
C LEU A 4 2.55 -22.28 -23.15
N ALA A 5 2.40 -22.33 -21.83
CA ALA A 5 2.46 -21.14 -20.99
C ALA A 5 3.85 -20.50 -21.01
N GLU A 6 4.91 -21.30 -20.95
CA GLU A 6 6.30 -20.86 -21.05
C GLU A 6 6.57 -20.15 -22.38
N ARG A 7 6.12 -20.75 -23.50
CA ARG A 7 6.24 -20.13 -24.82
C ARG A 7 5.46 -18.81 -24.93
N ALA A 8 4.25 -18.74 -24.37
CA ALA A 8 3.46 -17.51 -24.35
C ALA A 8 4.12 -16.41 -23.53
N THR A 9 4.74 -16.75 -22.39
CA THR A 9 5.53 -15.83 -21.58
C THR A 9 6.75 -15.32 -22.36
N ALA A 10 7.51 -16.20 -23.00
CA ALA A 10 8.65 -15.82 -23.82
C ALA A 10 8.24 -14.92 -24.99
N ASP A 11 7.17 -15.27 -25.70
CA ASP A 11 6.59 -14.49 -26.79
C ASP A 11 6.21 -13.06 -26.32
N PHE A 12 5.56 -12.94 -25.16
CA PHE A 12 5.26 -11.64 -24.57
C PHE A 12 6.53 -10.87 -24.19
N GLY A 13 7.52 -11.54 -23.59
CA GLY A 13 8.82 -10.95 -23.26
C GLY A 13 9.52 -10.34 -24.48
N THR A 14 9.52 -11.06 -25.62
CA THR A 14 10.10 -10.57 -26.89
C THR A 14 9.40 -9.35 -27.47
N ALA A 15 8.16 -9.08 -27.05
CA ALA A 15 7.40 -7.91 -27.46
C ALA A 15 7.50 -6.76 -26.44
N LEU A 16 7.57 -7.07 -25.14
CA LEU A 16 7.62 -6.07 -24.07
C LEU A 16 9.02 -5.52 -23.86
N LEU A 17 10.03 -6.40 -23.72
CA LEU A 17 11.43 -6.07 -23.46
C LEU A 17 12.33 -6.85 -24.45
N PRO A 18 12.32 -6.48 -25.74
CA PRO A 18 13.06 -7.19 -26.80
C PRO A 18 14.58 -7.17 -26.56
N GLN A 19 15.21 -8.34 -26.72
CA GLN A 19 16.65 -8.53 -26.53
C GLN A 19 17.47 -7.70 -27.53
N GLU A 20 16.98 -7.55 -28.76
CA GLU A 20 17.61 -6.76 -29.81
C GLU A 20 17.70 -5.25 -29.49
N HIS A 21 16.99 -4.78 -28.47
CA HIS A 21 17.03 -3.41 -27.96
C HIS A 21 17.61 -3.32 -26.53
N GLY A 22 18.32 -4.35 -26.05
CA GLY A 22 18.94 -4.37 -24.72
C GLY A 22 18.07 -4.98 -23.62
N GLY A 23 16.92 -5.57 -23.96
CA GLY A 23 16.12 -6.37 -23.04
C GLY A 23 16.78 -7.71 -22.67
N PRO A 24 16.24 -8.43 -21.66
CA PRO A 24 16.74 -9.74 -21.26
C PRO A 24 16.50 -10.79 -22.35
N ALA A 25 17.26 -11.89 -22.29
CA ALA A 25 16.98 -13.04 -23.15
C ALA A 25 15.58 -13.62 -22.82
N PRO A 26 14.84 -14.20 -23.79
CA PRO A 26 13.48 -14.69 -23.52
C PRO A 26 13.40 -15.74 -22.41
N ALA A 27 14.40 -16.62 -22.28
CA ALA A 27 14.48 -17.61 -21.21
C ALA A 27 14.68 -16.96 -19.83
N GLU A 28 15.50 -15.92 -19.76
CA GLU A 28 15.74 -15.14 -18.55
C GLU A 28 14.47 -14.36 -18.14
N PHE A 29 13.76 -13.75 -19.09
CA PHE A 29 12.49 -13.10 -18.84
C PHE A 29 11.45 -14.07 -18.24
N VAL A 30 11.36 -15.29 -18.78
CA VAL A 30 10.50 -16.35 -18.26
C VAL A 30 10.87 -16.70 -16.82
N GLU A 31 12.15 -16.92 -16.53
CA GLU A 31 12.62 -17.26 -15.18
C GLU A 31 12.26 -16.17 -14.17
N ARG A 32 12.57 -14.91 -14.48
CA ARG A 32 12.29 -13.75 -13.63
C ARG A 32 10.79 -13.61 -13.35
N LEU A 33 9.95 -13.75 -14.37
CA LEU A 33 8.50 -13.67 -14.21
C LEU A 33 7.95 -14.86 -13.41
N ASP A 34 8.38 -16.10 -13.71
CA ASP A 34 7.91 -17.28 -13.00
C ASP A 34 8.34 -17.30 -11.53
N ARG A 35 9.52 -16.77 -11.18
CA ARG A 35 9.95 -16.55 -9.78
C ARG A 35 8.92 -15.72 -9.02
N TYR A 36 8.42 -14.64 -9.62
CA TYR A 36 7.42 -13.78 -8.98
C TYR A 36 6.02 -14.43 -8.99
N LEU A 37 5.58 -14.98 -10.11
CA LEU A 37 4.26 -15.64 -10.23
C LEU A 37 4.13 -16.83 -9.27
N ALA A 38 5.22 -17.53 -8.96
CA ALA A 38 5.23 -18.63 -8.00
C ALA A 38 4.81 -18.20 -6.58
N ARG A 39 4.97 -16.92 -6.23
CA ARG A 39 4.60 -16.35 -4.94
C ARG A 39 3.17 -15.80 -4.90
N MET A 40 2.53 -15.64 -6.06
CA MET A 40 1.18 -15.11 -6.15
C MET A 40 0.12 -16.16 -5.80
N PRO A 41 -1.09 -15.73 -5.38
CA PRO A 41 -2.24 -16.61 -5.28
C PRO A 41 -2.48 -17.40 -6.57
N VAL A 42 -2.94 -18.65 -6.43
CA VAL A 42 -3.20 -19.55 -7.58
C VAL A 42 -4.10 -18.89 -8.62
N THR A 43 -5.15 -18.20 -8.19
CA THR A 43 -6.10 -17.50 -9.05
C THR A 43 -5.44 -16.39 -9.86
N THR A 44 -4.65 -15.54 -9.21
CA THR A 44 -3.89 -14.46 -9.88
C THR A 44 -2.89 -15.03 -10.88
N ARG A 45 -2.12 -16.06 -10.50
CA ARG A 45 -1.17 -16.72 -11.39
C ARG A 45 -1.85 -17.33 -12.62
N LEU A 46 -3.00 -17.98 -12.44
CA LEU A 46 -3.79 -18.51 -13.55
C LEU A 46 -4.33 -17.39 -14.45
N ALA A 47 -4.81 -16.29 -13.88
CA ALA A 47 -5.29 -15.14 -14.64
C ALA A 47 -4.18 -14.50 -15.50
N VAL A 48 -2.98 -14.29 -14.94
CA VAL A 48 -1.84 -13.76 -15.69
C VAL A 48 -1.44 -14.72 -16.83
N ARG A 49 -1.33 -16.02 -16.54
CA ARG A 49 -0.99 -17.02 -17.57
C ARG A 49 -2.05 -17.10 -18.67
N ALA A 50 -3.33 -17.02 -18.33
CA ALA A 50 -4.41 -16.95 -19.29
C ALA A 50 -4.31 -15.70 -20.17
N GLY A 51 -4.05 -14.53 -19.57
CA GLY A 51 -3.82 -13.29 -20.29
C GLY A 51 -2.66 -13.38 -21.29
N LEU A 52 -1.51 -13.92 -20.86
CA LEU A 52 -0.35 -14.14 -21.72
C LEU A 52 -0.66 -15.06 -22.91
N MET A 53 -1.39 -16.16 -22.68
CA MET A 53 -1.84 -17.06 -23.75
C MET A 53 -2.81 -16.37 -24.71
N SER A 54 -3.73 -15.55 -24.20
CA SER A 54 -4.65 -14.76 -25.04
C SER A 54 -3.90 -13.75 -25.92
N LEU A 55 -2.85 -13.10 -25.41
CA LEU A 55 -2.00 -12.20 -26.20
C LEU A 55 -1.26 -12.96 -27.31
N ALA A 56 -0.70 -14.13 -26.99
CA ALA A 56 -0.02 -14.97 -27.98
C ALA A 56 -0.99 -15.46 -29.08
N ALA A 57 -2.21 -15.87 -28.68
CA ALA A 57 -3.26 -16.27 -29.62
C ALA A 57 -3.71 -15.10 -30.50
N ALA A 58 -3.92 -13.91 -29.93
CA ALA A 58 -4.29 -12.71 -30.66
C ALA A 58 -3.25 -12.33 -31.71
N SER A 59 -1.95 -12.45 -31.41
CA SER A 59 -0.88 -12.29 -32.41
C SER A 59 -1.06 -13.25 -33.59
N TYR A 60 -1.27 -14.54 -33.31
CA TYR A 60 -1.43 -15.55 -34.37
C TYR A 60 -2.67 -15.30 -35.23
N PHE A 61 -3.81 -14.98 -34.62
CA PHE A 61 -5.04 -14.71 -35.36
C PHE A 61 -5.00 -13.42 -36.18
N THR A 62 -4.24 -12.41 -35.74
CA THR A 62 -4.18 -11.11 -36.44
C THR A 62 -3.03 -10.99 -37.44
N THR A 63 -1.99 -11.83 -37.32
CA THR A 63 -0.78 -11.74 -38.17
C THR A 63 -0.38 -13.06 -38.84
N GLY A 64 -1.01 -14.18 -38.49
CA GLY A 64 -0.62 -15.53 -38.93
C GLY A 64 0.68 -16.05 -38.30
N ARG A 65 1.28 -15.30 -37.35
CA ARG A 65 2.57 -15.62 -36.73
C ARG A 65 2.54 -15.37 -35.21
N SER A 66 3.37 -16.11 -34.46
CA SER A 66 3.63 -15.81 -33.05
C SER A 66 4.41 -14.51 -32.90
N LEU A 67 4.30 -13.85 -31.74
CA LEU A 67 5.02 -12.58 -31.46
C LEU A 67 6.52 -12.71 -31.71
N SER A 68 7.14 -13.79 -31.25
CA SER A 68 8.56 -14.08 -31.46
C SER A 68 9.00 -14.15 -32.93
N ARG A 69 8.08 -14.47 -33.86
CA ARG A 69 8.36 -14.57 -35.30
C ARG A 69 8.07 -13.29 -36.08
N LEU A 70 7.55 -12.27 -35.40
CA LEU A 70 7.36 -10.95 -35.97
C LEU A 70 8.65 -10.13 -35.83
N ASN A 71 8.81 -9.12 -36.68
CA ASN A 71 9.84 -8.09 -36.50
C ASN A 71 9.46 -7.16 -35.32
N PRO A 72 10.40 -6.39 -34.75
CA PRO A 72 10.15 -5.58 -33.55
C PRO A 72 8.94 -4.64 -33.66
N VAL A 73 8.84 -3.91 -34.77
CA VAL A 73 7.74 -2.96 -35.03
C VAL A 73 6.39 -3.68 -35.04
N ALA A 74 6.31 -4.85 -35.68
CA ALA A 74 5.08 -5.63 -35.74
C ALA A 74 4.68 -6.19 -34.36
N ARG A 75 5.63 -6.52 -33.48
CA ARG A 75 5.34 -6.96 -32.10
C ARG A 75 4.68 -5.85 -31.29
N GLU A 76 5.25 -4.65 -31.33
CA GLU A 76 4.72 -3.47 -30.64
C GLU A 76 3.31 -3.11 -31.14
N GLN A 77 3.12 -3.14 -32.47
CA GLN A 77 1.81 -2.88 -33.08
C GLN A 77 0.73 -3.89 -32.67
N VAL A 78 1.10 -5.15 -32.39
CA VAL A 78 0.14 -6.14 -31.88
C VAL A 78 -0.30 -5.76 -30.46
N LEU A 79 0.64 -5.44 -29.56
CA LEU A 79 0.30 -5.03 -28.19
C LEU A 79 -0.54 -3.75 -28.18
N HIS A 80 -0.18 -2.75 -28.97
CA HIS A 80 -0.96 -1.53 -29.10
C HIS A 80 -2.37 -1.79 -29.64
N ARG A 81 -2.52 -2.64 -30.67
CA ARG A 81 -3.85 -2.98 -31.20
C ARG A 81 -4.73 -3.67 -30.16
N ILE A 82 -4.16 -4.61 -29.40
CA ILE A 82 -4.92 -5.31 -28.35
C ILE A 82 -5.32 -4.33 -27.24
N ALA A 83 -4.39 -3.49 -26.78
CA ALA A 83 -4.68 -2.48 -25.77
C ALA A 83 -5.73 -1.45 -26.25
N ALA A 84 -5.79 -1.19 -27.56
CA ALA A 84 -6.76 -0.28 -28.16
C ALA A 84 -8.15 -0.90 -28.43
N LEU A 85 -8.35 -2.21 -28.23
CA LEU A 85 -9.67 -2.85 -28.43
C LEU A 85 -10.74 -2.28 -27.47
N GLY A 86 -10.32 -1.81 -26.31
CA GLY A 86 -11.19 -1.16 -25.34
C GLY A 86 -10.48 -0.93 -24.01
N PRO A 87 -11.07 -0.14 -23.09
CA PRO A 87 -10.46 0.21 -21.81
C PRO A 87 -10.07 -1.01 -20.96
N ASP A 88 -10.92 -2.05 -20.95
CA ASP A 88 -10.67 -3.25 -20.15
C ASP A 88 -9.53 -4.10 -20.73
N ALA A 89 -9.40 -4.15 -22.06
CA ALA A 89 -8.30 -4.84 -22.74
C ALA A 89 -6.98 -4.11 -22.50
N GLY A 90 -6.97 -2.78 -22.59
CA GLY A 90 -5.82 -1.93 -22.25
C GLY A 90 -5.38 -2.13 -20.80
N ALA A 91 -6.30 -2.05 -19.85
CA ALA A 91 -6.01 -2.28 -18.43
C ALA A 91 -5.46 -3.70 -18.16
N ALA A 92 -5.94 -4.71 -18.87
CA ALA A 92 -5.43 -6.08 -18.74
C ALA A 92 -3.99 -6.22 -19.27
N VAL A 93 -3.69 -5.64 -20.45
CA VAL A 93 -2.32 -5.62 -21.01
C VAL A 93 -1.38 -4.87 -20.07
N ASP A 94 -1.79 -3.71 -19.58
CA ASP A 94 -0.98 -2.90 -18.67
C ASP A 94 -0.78 -3.59 -17.33
N GLY A 95 -1.79 -4.27 -16.78
CA GLY A 95 -1.63 -5.08 -15.56
C GLY A 95 -0.58 -6.18 -15.71
N ILE A 96 -0.54 -6.88 -16.86
CA ILE A 96 0.49 -7.87 -17.15
C ILE A 96 1.87 -7.20 -17.34
N LYS A 97 1.93 -6.05 -18.03
CA LYS A 97 3.15 -5.25 -18.18
C LYS A 97 3.71 -4.85 -16.82
N VAL A 98 2.90 -4.36 -15.88
CA VAL A 98 3.34 -3.95 -14.54
C VAL A 98 3.95 -5.13 -13.78
N ILE A 99 3.31 -6.29 -13.80
CA ILE A 99 3.86 -7.51 -13.16
C ILE A 99 5.19 -7.91 -13.78
N ALA A 100 5.29 -7.90 -15.10
CA ALA A 100 6.51 -8.25 -15.83
C ALA A 100 7.65 -7.26 -15.56
N LEU A 101 7.37 -5.96 -15.55
CA LEU A 101 8.37 -4.93 -15.29
C LEU A 101 8.84 -4.94 -13.84
N LEU A 102 7.94 -5.19 -12.88
CA LEU A 102 8.33 -5.32 -11.48
C LEU A 102 9.29 -6.49 -11.28
N ALA A 103 9.02 -7.65 -11.87
CA ALA A 103 9.90 -8.81 -11.81
C ALA A 103 11.26 -8.52 -12.47
N ASN A 104 11.25 -8.02 -13.71
CA ASN A 104 12.48 -7.79 -14.46
C ASN A 104 13.33 -6.67 -13.88
N GLY A 105 12.72 -5.55 -13.49
CA GLY A 105 13.46 -4.43 -12.90
C GLY A 105 14.01 -4.77 -11.52
N ALA A 106 13.31 -5.58 -10.72
CA ALA A 106 13.85 -6.09 -9.46
C ALA A 106 15.13 -6.92 -9.64
N ASP A 107 15.18 -7.80 -10.64
CA ASP A 107 16.39 -8.57 -10.97
C ASP A 107 17.50 -7.67 -11.53
N THR A 108 17.18 -6.77 -12.48
CA THR A 108 18.17 -5.85 -13.08
C THR A 108 18.90 -5.00 -12.03
N TYR A 109 18.20 -4.54 -10.99
CA TYR A 109 18.77 -3.69 -9.92
C TYR A 109 19.09 -4.45 -8.63
N ALA A 110 18.95 -5.78 -8.60
CA ALA A 110 19.17 -6.57 -7.40
C ALA A 110 20.57 -6.36 -6.81
N HIS A 111 21.60 -6.37 -7.65
CA HIS A 111 22.98 -6.16 -7.22
C HIS A 111 23.17 -4.78 -6.57
N GLU A 112 22.70 -3.69 -7.18
CA GLU A 112 22.80 -2.35 -6.59
C GLU A 112 22.06 -2.25 -5.26
N LEU A 113 20.86 -2.82 -5.18
CA LEU A 113 20.04 -2.77 -3.96
C LEU A 113 20.69 -3.55 -2.80
N LEU A 114 21.28 -4.70 -3.10
CA LEU A 114 21.97 -5.55 -2.12
C LEU A 114 23.34 -4.97 -1.73
N SER A 115 24.12 -4.46 -2.70
CA SER A 115 25.43 -3.86 -2.41
C SER A 115 25.28 -2.65 -1.50
N ARG A 116 24.34 -1.74 -1.81
CA ARG A 116 24.04 -0.58 -0.97
C ARG A 116 23.54 -0.96 0.42
N ALA A 117 22.79 -2.06 0.52
CA ALA A 117 22.38 -2.58 1.81
C ALA A 117 23.58 -3.09 2.61
N GLN A 118 24.63 -3.59 1.96
CA GLN A 118 25.84 -4.12 2.62
C GLN A 118 26.87 -3.04 2.98
N GLU A 119 26.93 -1.94 2.22
CA GLU A 119 27.86 -0.82 2.43
C GLU A 119 27.80 -0.23 3.84
N GLN A 120 26.60 -0.18 4.42
CA GLN A 120 26.37 0.37 5.76
C GLN A 120 25.78 -0.69 6.68
N GLY A 121 26.22 -0.68 7.94
CA GLY A 121 25.59 -1.47 8.99
C GLY A 121 24.16 -1.04 9.26
N PRO A 122 23.34 -1.88 9.91
CA PRO A 122 22.02 -1.46 10.31
C PRO A 122 22.10 -0.34 11.36
N VAL A 123 21.23 0.68 11.23
CA VAL A 123 21.11 1.79 12.20
C VAL A 123 20.69 1.28 13.58
N ARG A 124 19.95 0.17 13.61
CA ARG A 124 19.61 -0.55 14.84
C ARG A 124 19.41 -2.04 14.56
N PRO A 125 19.70 -2.91 15.54
CA PRO A 125 19.42 -4.34 15.42
C PRO A 125 17.91 -4.59 15.32
N ASP A 126 17.53 -5.83 15.05
CA ASP A 126 16.14 -6.23 15.21
C ASP A 126 15.72 -6.13 16.68
N ALA A 127 14.49 -5.69 16.92
CA ALA A 127 14.00 -5.54 18.28
C ALA A 127 13.74 -6.89 18.96
N ALA A 128 13.89 -6.94 20.28
CA ALA A 128 13.48 -8.10 21.07
C ALA A 128 11.96 -8.21 21.05
N LEU A 129 11.44 -9.33 20.55
CA LEU A 129 10.01 -9.62 20.44
C LEU A 129 9.75 -11.04 20.95
N SER A 130 8.73 -11.20 21.78
CA SER A 130 8.22 -12.49 22.25
C SER A 130 7.33 -13.14 21.18
N VAL A 131 7.93 -13.45 20.02
CA VAL A 131 7.23 -14.02 18.85
C VAL A 131 7.46 -15.53 18.80
N THR A 132 6.38 -16.29 18.69
CA THR A 132 6.39 -17.74 18.47
C THR A 132 5.60 -18.05 17.20
N ALA A 133 6.13 -18.93 16.34
CA ALA A 133 5.37 -19.37 15.18
C ALA A 133 4.15 -20.19 15.64
N SER A 134 3.05 -20.10 14.91
CA SER A 134 1.82 -20.79 15.28
C SER A 134 1.98 -22.31 15.37
N THR A 135 2.88 -22.90 14.58
CA THR A 135 3.20 -24.34 14.58
C THR A 135 3.87 -24.79 15.87
N ASP A 136 4.56 -23.87 16.55
CA ASP A 136 5.28 -24.13 17.80
C ASP A 136 4.43 -23.75 19.02
N SER A 137 3.22 -23.24 18.78
CA SER A 137 2.28 -22.81 19.81
C SER A 137 1.26 -23.92 20.12
N PRO A 138 0.86 -24.09 21.39
CA PRO A 138 -0.17 -25.07 21.77
C PRO A 138 -1.50 -24.74 21.06
N SER A 139 -2.33 -25.75 20.83
CA SER A 139 -3.60 -25.59 20.10
C SER A 139 -4.65 -24.77 20.84
N VAL A 140 -4.49 -24.58 22.15
CA VAL A 140 -5.33 -23.69 22.96
C VAL A 140 -4.44 -22.82 23.84
N ILE A 141 -4.69 -21.52 23.82
CA ILE A 141 -4.02 -20.52 24.65
C ILE A 141 -5.09 -19.73 25.40
N ARG A 142 -4.80 -19.33 26.64
CA ARG A 142 -5.64 -18.42 27.42
C ARG A 142 -4.89 -17.11 27.64
N ALA A 143 -5.66 -16.03 27.69
CA ALA A 143 -5.21 -14.67 27.93
C ALA A 143 -6.40 -13.81 28.41
N ASP A 144 -6.12 -12.65 28.99
CA ASP A 144 -7.17 -11.68 29.34
C ASP A 144 -7.70 -11.00 28.07
N ALA A 145 -6.78 -10.66 27.15
CA ALA A 145 -7.10 -10.05 25.87
C ALA A 145 -6.39 -10.72 24.69
N VAL A 146 -7.10 -10.82 23.57
CA VAL A 146 -6.52 -11.21 22.28
C VAL A 146 -6.66 -10.10 21.25
N ILE A 147 -5.57 -9.82 20.54
CA ILE A 147 -5.50 -8.82 19.48
C ILE A 147 -5.33 -9.51 18.14
N VAL A 148 -6.22 -9.23 17.21
CA VAL A 148 -6.22 -9.79 15.85
C VAL A 148 -5.51 -8.81 14.91
N GLY A 149 -4.26 -9.08 14.59
CA GLY A 149 -3.42 -8.25 13.73
C GLY A 149 -2.41 -7.39 14.50
N SER A 150 -1.16 -7.43 14.07
CA SER A 150 -0.03 -6.75 14.73
C SER A 150 0.33 -5.40 14.10
N GLY A 151 -0.57 -4.85 13.27
CA GLY A 151 -0.37 -3.61 12.52
C GLY A 151 -0.40 -2.35 13.40
N ALA A 152 -0.55 -1.19 12.75
CA ALA A 152 -0.49 0.13 13.40
C ALA A 152 -1.33 0.23 14.68
N GLY A 153 -2.63 -0.08 14.59
CA GLY A 153 -3.52 0.01 15.76
C GLY A 153 -3.38 -1.17 16.73
N GLY A 154 -3.24 -2.40 16.22
CA GLY A 154 -3.07 -3.59 17.06
C GLY A 154 -1.82 -3.53 17.95
N ALA A 155 -0.71 -2.99 17.45
CA ALA A 155 0.49 -2.78 18.26
C ALA A 155 0.30 -1.77 19.39
N MET A 156 -0.48 -0.71 19.15
CA MET A 156 -0.79 0.30 20.18
C MET A 156 -1.75 -0.24 21.24
N ALA A 157 -2.77 -0.99 20.83
CA ALA A 157 -3.64 -1.70 21.76
C ALA A 157 -2.83 -2.70 22.62
N ALA A 158 -1.95 -3.51 21.99
CA ALA A 158 -1.14 -4.49 22.69
C ALA A 158 -0.26 -3.86 23.76
N ARG A 159 0.42 -2.76 23.40
CA ARG A 159 1.28 -2.02 24.31
C ARG A 159 0.51 -1.48 25.51
N THR A 160 -0.66 -0.89 25.27
CA THR A 160 -1.45 -0.23 26.31
C THR A 160 -2.02 -1.26 27.29
N LEU A 161 -2.65 -2.31 26.78
CA LEU A 161 -3.24 -3.38 27.60
C LEU A 161 -2.18 -4.14 28.41
N ALA A 162 -1.03 -4.47 27.80
CA ALA A 162 0.05 -5.15 28.51
C ALA A 162 0.67 -4.27 29.60
N ARG A 163 0.83 -2.97 29.35
CA ARG A 163 1.29 -2.02 30.38
C ARG A 163 0.31 -1.84 31.54
N ALA A 164 -0.98 -2.05 31.30
CA ALA A 164 -1.99 -2.11 32.33
C ALA A 164 -1.98 -3.44 33.13
N GLY A 165 -1.10 -4.38 32.78
CA GLY A 165 -0.91 -5.64 33.51
C GLY A 165 -1.75 -6.80 33.00
N MET A 166 -2.44 -6.66 31.86
CA MET A 166 -3.22 -7.75 31.25
C MET A 166 -2.32 -8.79 30.58
N ASP A 167 -2.69 -10.07 30.63
CA ASP A 167 -2.11 -11.10 29.76
C ASP A 167 -2.64 -10.90 28.34
N VAL A 168 -1.76 -10.49 27.43
CA VAL A 168 -2.10 -10.12 26.05
C VAL A 168 -1.46 -11.08 25.05
N VAL A 169 -2.29 -11.62 24.16
CA VAL A 169 -1.84 -12.38 22.99
C VAL A 169 -2.18 -11.63 21.71
N VAL A 170 -1.19 -11.38 20.86
CA VAL A 170 -1.36 -10.84 19.51
C VAL A 170 -1.27 -11.97 18.50
N VAL A 171 -2.22 -12.08 17.57
CA VAL A 171 -2.22 -13.08 16.50
C VAL A 171 -2.03 -12.39 15.15
N GLU A 172 -1.03 -12.82 14.38
CA GLU A 172 -0.65 -12.22 13.09
C GLU A 172 -0.54 -13.29 11.99
N GLU A 173 -1.10 -13.00 10.81
CA GLU A 173 -1.02 -13.89 9.64
C GLU A 173 0.39 -13.93 9.06
N GLY A 174 1.08 -12.78 9.03
CA GLY A 174 2.45 -12.67 8.55
C GLY A 174 3.49 -13.27 9.50
N ARG A 175 4.69 -13.51 8.96
CA ARG A 175 5.87 -13.85 9.75
C ARG A 175 6.61 -12.60 10.21
N ARG A 176 7.55 -12.76 11.15
CA ARG A 176 8.60 -11.76 11.41
C ARG A 176 9.63 -11.81 10.28
N TRP A 177 10.03 -10.62 9.82
CA TRP A 177 11.18 -10.42 8.94
C TRP A 177 12.31 -9.79 9.75
N THR A 178 13.56 -10.19 9.47
CA THR A 178 14.76 -9.63 10.11
C THR A 178 15.44 -8.62 9.21
N VAL A 179 16.25 -7.74 9.81
CA VAL A 179 17.08 -6.79 9.07
C VAL A 179 18.08 -7.52 8.16
N GLU A 180 18.60 -8.67 8.59
CA GLU A 180 19.51 -9.47 7.77
C GLU A 180 18.82 -10.02 6.53
N GLU A 181 17.57 -10.48 6.65
CA GLU A 181 16.77 -10.88 5.48
C GLU A 181 16.52 -9.70 4.54
N PHE A 182 16.28 -8.50 5.07
CA PHE A 182 16.15 -7.30 4.22
C PHE A 182 17.45 -6.94 3.49
N ARG A 183 18.61 -7.31 4.02
CA ARG A 183 19.93 -7.04 3.44
C ARG A 183 20.41 -8.10 2.44
N SER A 184 19.95 -9.34 2.61
CA SER A 184 20.45 -10.50 1.84
C SER A 184 19.44 -11.09 0.86
N THR A 185 18.13 -10.90 1.09
CA THR A 185 17.10 -11.51 0.25
C THR A 185 16.84 -10.69 -1.01
N HIS A 186 16.69 -11.38 -2.14
CA HIS A 186 16.39 -10.78 -3.43
C HIS A 186 15.18 -9.81 -3.35
N PRO A 187 15.23 -8.61 -3.97
CA PRO A 187 14.17 -7.59 -3.83
C PRO A 187 12.76 -8.09 -4.18
N ILE A 188 12.61 -8.91 -5.23
CA ILE A 188 11.29 -9.44 -5.62
C ILE A 188 10.72 -10.42 -4.59
N ASP A 189 11.56 -11.19 -3.90
CA ASP A 189 11.13 -12.12 -2.86
C ASP A 189 10.75 -11.38 -1.58
N ARG A 190 11.46 -10.28 -1.26
CA ARG A 190 11.06 -9.35 -0.19
C ARG A 190 9.69 -8.77 -0.48
N TYR A 191 9.49 -8.19 -1.68
CA TYR A 191 8.20 -7.64 -2.09
C TYR A 191 7.09 -8.72 -2.00
N ALA A 192 7.25 -9.84 -2.70
CA ALA A 192 6.22 -10.87 -2.74
C ALA A 192 5.90 -11.47 -1.36
N GLY A 193 6.90 -11.56 -0.48
CA GLY A 193 6.74 -12.08 0.87
C GLY A 193 6.08 -11.10 1.85
N LEU A 194 6.34 -9.79 1.69
CA LEU A 194 5.85 -8.74 2.57
C LEU A 194 4.42 -8.28 2.25
N TYR A 195 3.94 -8.45 1.01
CA TYR A 195 2.61 -7.99 0.61
C TYR A 195 1.57 -9.12 0.53
N ARG A 196 0.35 -8.85 1.01
CA ARG A 196 -0.81 -9.72 0.79
C ARG A 196 -1.02 -9.91 -0.72
N GLY A 197 -1.24 -11.18 -1.11
CA GLY A 197 -1.39 -11.55 -2.51
C GLY A 197 -0.14 -11.27 -3.35
N ALA A 198 1.04 -11.20 -2.73
CA ALA A 198 2.28 -10.77 -3.35
C ALA A 198 2.19 -9.39 -4.03
N GLY A 199 1.37 -8.48 -3.49
CA GLY A 199 1.21 -7.12 -4.00
C GLY A 199 0.20 -6.99 -5.14
N ALA A 200 -0.47 -8.06 -5.55
CA ALA A 200 -1.47 -8.06 -6.61
C ALA A 200 -2.92 -7.83 -6.13
N THR A 201 -3.10 -7.17 -4.98
CA THR A 201 -4.45 -6.86 -4.49
C THR A 201 -5.01 -5.63 -5.19
N VAL A 202 -6.25 -5.70 -5.67
CA VAL A 202 -6.90 -4.66 -6.48
C VAL A 202 -8.32 -4.41 -5.98
N ALA A 203 -8.72 -3.14 -5.88
CA ALA A 203 -10.12 -2.75 -5.81
C ALA A 203 -10.72 -2.71 -7.22
N VAL A 204 -11.78 -3.48 -7.41
CA VAL A 204 -12.51 -3.54 -8.68
C VAL A 204 -13.43 -2.33 -8.78
N GLY A 205 -13.38 -1.65 -9.92
CA GLY A 205 -14.24 -0.52 -10.22
C GLY A 205 -13.63 0.30 -11.35
N ARG A 206 -14.10 1.53 -11.52
CA ARG A 206 -13.70 2.39 -12.64
C ARG A 206 -13.03 3.67 -12.15
N PRO A 207 -11.69 3.82 -12.31
CA PRO A 207 -10.73 2.79 -12.73
C PRO A 207 -10.46 1.78 -11.61
N ALA A 208 -9.82 0.65 -11.95
CA ALA A 208 -9.33 -0.27 -10.95
C ALA A 208 -8.19 0.38 -10.14
N VAL A 209 -8.12 0.08 -8.84
CA VAL A 209 -7.13 0.70 -7.93
C VAL A 209 -6.25 -0.38 -7.31
N VAL A 210 -4.94 -0.27 -7.46
CA VAL A 210 -3.98 -1.19 -6.80
C VAL A 210 -3.91 -0.87 -5.30
N LEU A 211 -3.97 -1.91 -4.45
CA LEU A 211 -4.02 -1.80 -2.99
C LEU A 211 -2.92 -2.63 -2.31
N PRO A 212 -1.68 -2.13 -2.22
CA PRO A 212 -0.61 -2.82 -1.52
C PRO A 212 -0.90 -2.87 -0.01
N MET A 213 -0.98 -4.08 0.56
CA MET A 213 -1.24 -4.30 1.99
C MET A 213 -0.15 -5.19 2.59
N GLY A 214 0.44 -4.78 3.71
CA GLY A 214 1.49 -5.55 4.37
C GLY A 214 0.96 -6.80 5.06
N ARG A 215 1.77 -7.86 5.06
CA ARG A 215 1.54 -9.14 5.74
C ARG A 215 2.83 -9.58 6.43
N ALA A 216 3.07 -9.02 7.61
CA ALA A 216 4.23 -9.27 8.44
C ALA A 216 3.89 -8.93 9.91
N VAL A 217 4.70 -9.39 10.85
CA VAL A 217 4.67 -8.84 12.23
C VAL A 217 4.98 -7.34 12.15
N GLY A 218 4.00 -6.50 12.48
CA GLY A 218 3.99 -5.05 12.27
C GLY A 218 3.07 -4.55 11.14
N GLY A 219 2.45 -5.44 10.37
CA GLY A 219 1.52 -5.15 9.28
C GLY A 219 2.08 -4.21 8.21
N THR A 220 1.22 -3.36 7.64
CA THR A 220 1.59 -2.37 6.60
C THR A 220 2.64 -1.35 7.05
N THR A 221 2.85 -1.17 8.37
CA THR A 221 3.90 -0.27 8.88
C THR A 221 5.32 -0.77 8.56
N VAL A 222 5.48 -2.06 8.21
CA VAL A 222 6.76 -2.64 7.77
C VAL A 222 7.13 -2.14 6.36
N VAL A 223 6.15 -1.86 5.51
CA VAL A 223 6.33 -1.56 4.07
C VAL A 223 5.91 -0.17 3.62
N ASN A 224 5.28 0.62 4.48
CA ASN A 224 4.94 2.00 4.11
C ASN A 224 6.20 2.88 3.96
N SER A 225 6.00 4.10 3.49
CA SER A 225 7.05 5.10 3.26
C SER A 225 7.57 5.78 4.53
N GLY A 226 6.90 5.57 5.66
CA GLY A 226 7.19 6.22 6.94
C GLY A 226 6.64 7.64 7.10
N THR A 227 5.81 8.13 6.17
CA THR A 227 5.14 9.44 6.28
C THR A 227 4.20 9.49 7.50
N CYS A 228 4.27 10.58 8.26
CA CYS A 228 3.56 10.76 9.53
C CYS A 228 2.92 12.16 9.63
N TYR A 229 1.66 12.29 9.24
CA TYR A 229 0.88 13.51 9.42
C TYR A 229 -0.17 13.33 10.51
N ARG A 230 -0.40 14.38 11.31
CA ARG A 230 -1.59 14.47 12.15
C ARG A 230 -2.83 14.62 11.25
N PRO A 231 -3.98 14.03 11.62
CA PRO A 231 -5.23 14.33 10.92
C PRO A 231 -5.52 15.84 11.06
N PRO A 232 -5.87 16.56 9.98
CA PRO A 232 -6.25 17.97 10.07
C PRO A 232 -7.34 18.23 11.11
N LEU A 233 -7.31 19.39 11.78
CA LEU A 233 -8.34 19.74 12.78
C LEU A 233 -9.75 19.77 12.17
N SER A 234 -9.87 20.15 10.89
CA SER A 234 -11.13 20.10 10.14
C SER A 234 -11.69 18.68 10.06
N VAL A 235 -10.83 17.68 9.82
CA VAL A 235 -11.19 16.26 9.77
C VAL A 235 -11.61 15.77 11.16
N GLN A 236 -10.83 16.07 12.20
CA GLN A 236 -11.17 15.69 13.58
C GLN A 236 -12.55 16.24 13.99
N ARG A 237 -12.78 17.54 13.79
CA ARG A 237 -14.07 18.19 14.06
C ARG A 237 -15.21 17.58 13.24
N ARG A 238 -14.97 17.22 11.98
CA ARG A 238 -15.97 16.56 11.12
C ARG A 238 -16.31 15.16 11.62
N TRP A 239 -15.35 14.38 12.13
CA TRP A 239 -15.63 13.10 12.76
C TRP A 239 -16.49 13.25 14.02
N CYS A 240 -16.21 14.24 14.86
CA CYS A 240 -17.02 14.51 16.04
C CYS A 240 -18.42 15.01 15.68
N ALA A 241 -18.53 16.08 14.90
CA ALA A 241 -19.82 16.71 14.59
C ALA A 241 -20.68 15.86 13.65
N GLY A 242 -20.07 15.20 12.67
CA GLY A 242 -20.79 14.44 11.63
C GLY A 242 -21.13 13.01 12.03
N PHE A 243 -20.31 12.37 12.86
CA PHE A 243 -20.50 10.97 13.25
C PHE A 243 -20.70 10.78 14.76
N GLY A 244 -20.51 11.81 15.58
CA GLY A 244 -20.51 11.64 17.03
C GLY A 244 -19.33 10.80 17.53
N PHE A 245 -18.22 10.76 16.78
CA PHE A 245 -17.06 9.95 17.15
C PHE A 245 -16.23 10.66 18.23
N GLY A 246 -16.58 10.45 19.50
CA GLY A 246 -16.01 11.18 20.64
C GLY A 246 -14.52 10.94 20.90
N LEU A 247 -13.95 9.80 20.46
CA LEU A 247 -12.50 9.56 20.57
C LEU A 247 -11.67 10.40 19.59
N ALA A 248 -12.31 10.97 18.56
CA ALA A 248 -11.67 11.88 17.62
C ALA A 248 -11.68 13.35 18.07
N ASP A 249 -12.21 13.64 19.26
CA ASP A 249 -12.26 15.00 19.81
C ASP A 249 -10.84 15.58 19.89
N PRO A 250 -10.57 16.78 19.35
CA PRO A 250 -9.22 17.33 19.31
C PRO A 250 -8.52 17.42 20.67
N ASP A 251 -9.25 17.68 21.75
CA ASP A 251 -8.66 17.80 23.09
C ASP A 251 -8.26 16.42 23.63
N ARG A 252 -9.06 15.39 23.34
CA ARG A 252 -8.76 14.00 23.72
C ARG A 252 -7.69 13.37 22.82
N LEU A 253 -7.82 13.55 21.50
CA LEU A 253 -6.95 12.95 20.50
C LEU A 253 -5.58 13.60 20.50
N GLY A 254 -5.46 14.89 20.86
CA GLY A 254 -4.20 15.63 20.92
C GLY A 254 -3.12 14.91 21.74
N ALA A 255 -3.44 14.49 22.96
CA ALA A 255 -2.51 13.77 23.83
C ALA A 255 -2.06 12.42 23.22
N GLN A 256 -2.99 11.72 22.55
CA GLN A 256 -2.68 10.46 21.88
C GLN A 256 -1.80 10.66 20.64
N LEU A 257 -2.02 11.75 19.89
CA LEU A 257 -1.16 12.12 18.76
C LEU A 257 0.26 12.43 19.23
N ASP A 258 0.41 13.17 20.32
CA ASP A 258 1.73 13.47 20.92
C ASP A 258 2.46 12.18 21.34
N GLU A 259 1.74 11.25 21.99
CA GLU A 259 2.27 9.94 22.37
C GLU A 259 2.72 9.11 21.16
N VAL A 260 1.93 9.12 20.08
CA VAL A 260 2.25 8.42 18.84
C VAL A 260 3.50 9.00 18.19
N GLU A 261 3.58 10.32 18.05
CA GLU A 261 4.74 10.97 17.43
C GLU A 261 6.02 10.73 18.22
N ARG A 262 5.95 10.77 19.55
CA ARG A 262 7.07 10.42 20.44
C ARG A 262 7.48 8.96 20.29
N THR A 263 6.52 8.05 20.21
CA THR A 263 6.77 6.62 20.01
C THR A 263 7.44 6.33 18.67
N LEU A 264 6.99 7.01 17.63
CA LEU A 264 7.47 6.87 16.26
C LEU A 264 8.75 7.68 15.98
N GLN A 265 9.14 8.58 16.89
CA GLN A 265 10.23 9.55 16.70
C GLN A 265 10.06 10.34 15.39
N VAL A 266 8.88 10.93 15.22
CA VAL A 266 8.53 11.67 14.01
C VAL A 266 9.39 12.94 13.91
N ALA A 267 10.07 13.10 12.78
CA ALA A 267 10.81 14.32 12.45
C ALA A 267 10.77 14.58 10.93
N PRO A 268 10.86 15.85 10.49
CA PRO A 268 11.01 16.17 9.06
C PRO A 268 12.23 15.47 8.44
N ALA A 269 12.09 14.98 7.21
CA ALA A 269 13.21 14.41 6.47
C ALA A 269 14.34 15.46 6.31
N PRO A 270 15.58 15.17 6.72
CA PRO A 270 16.70 16.10 6.52
C PRO A 270 16.97 16.34 5.03
N ARG A 271 17.12 17.61 4.62
CA ARG A 271 17.31 17.99 3.21
C ARG A 271 18.49 17.28 2.54
N ASN A 272 19.57 17.01 3.28
CA ASN A 272 20.78 16.36 2.75
C ASN A 272 20.55 14.90 2.32
N ILE A 273 19.52 14.21 2.84
CA ILE A 273 19.22 12.81 2.48
C ILE A 273 18.01 12.66 1.54
N MET A 274 17.28 13.74 1.26
CA MET A 274 16.05 13.69 0.47
C MET A 274 16.28 13.23 -0.97
N GLY A 275 17.47 13.47 -1.52
CA GLY A 275 17.80 13.22 -2.91
C GLY A 275 17.30 14.34 -3.84
N ARG A 276 17.75 14.32 -5.09
CA ARG A 276 17.43 15.36 -6.08
C ARG A 276 15.92 15.45 -6.35
N ASN A 277 15.21 14.32 -6.37
CA ASN A 277 13.75 14.29 -6.57
C ASN A 277 12.99 15.17 -5.57
N GLY A 278 13.31 15.07 -4.27
CA GLY A 278 12.68 15.90 -3.24
C GLY A 278 13.05 17.37 -3.33
N ASN A 279 14.31 17.67 -3.63
CA ASN A 279 14.79 19.05 -3.77
C ASN A 279 14.15 19.76 -4.96
N LEU A 280 14.02 19.08 -6.12
CA LEU A 280 13.33 19.61 -7.30
C LEU A 280 11.90 20.05 -6.97
N LEU A 281 11.16 19.26 -6.18
CA LEU A 281 9.79 19.63 -5.78
C LEU A 281 9.78 20.88 -4.89
N LEU A 282 10.67 20.97 -3.89
CA LEU A 282 10.72 22.11 -2.98
C LEU A 282 11.15 23.40 -3.70
N ASP A 283 12.11 23.30 -4.61
CA ASP A 283 12.60 24.45 -5.38
C ASP A 283 11.55 24.93 -6.38
N ALA A 284 10.84 24.01 -7.05
CA ALA A 284 9.72 24.34 -7.93
C ALA A 284 8.55 24.97 -7.17
N ALA A 285 8.17 24.40 -6.01
CA ALA A 285 7.13 24.98 -5.17
C ALA A 285 7.50 26.40 -4.71
N LYS A 286 8.77 26.63 -4.33
CA LYS A 286 9.27 27.96 -4.00
C LYS A 286 9.17 28.93 -5.18
N ALA A 287 9.52 28.50 -6.39
CA ALA A 287 9.43 29.32 -7.60
C ALA A 287 7.98 29.69 -7.95
N LEU A 288 7.02 28.82 -7.64
CA LEU A 288 5.59 29.04 -7.82
C LEU A 288 4.92 29.80 -6.66
N GLY A 289 5.65 30.04 -5.56
CA GLY A 289 5.11 30.64 -4.34
C GLY A 289 4.17 29.73 -3.55
N TRP A 290 4.26 28.42 -3.73
CA TRP A 290 3.39 27.42 -3.09
C TRP A 290 3.92 26.95 -1.74
N GLN A 291 3.02 26.65 -0.80
CA GLN A 291 3.41 26.11 0.50
C GLN A 291 3.92 24.67 0.38
N ALA A 292 5.19 24.45 0.71
CA ALA A 292 5.82 23.13 0.68
C ALA A 292 6.84 22.94 1.81
N ALA A 293 7.02 21.70 2.25
CA ALA A 293 7.95 21.33 3.33
C ALA A 293 8.49 19.90 3.16
N PRO A 294 9.66 19.58 3.77
CA PRO A 294 10.06 18.19 3.95
C PRO A 294 9.01 17.40 4.74
N ILE A 295 8.77 16.16 4.33
CA ILE A 295 7.74 15.32 4.95
C ILE A 295 8.17 14.90 6.37
N PRO A 296 7.30 15.01 7.39
CA PRO A 296 7.51 14.40 8.70
C PRO A 296 7.48 12.87 8.60
N ARG A 297 8.52 12.20 9.09
CA ARG A 297 8.69 10.75 8.97
C ARG A 297 9.13 10.07 10.26
N ASN A 298 8.73 8.80 10.44
CA ASN A 298 9.22 7.91 11.49
C ASN A 298 10.49 7.17 11.04
N ALA A 299 11.51 7.90 10.58
CA ALA A 299 12.73 7.28 10.03
C ALA A 299 14.03 7.87 10.63
N PRO A 300 14.19 7.87 11.97
CA PRO A 300 15.41 8.37 12.61
C PRO A 300 16.63 7.59 12.14
N GLY A 301 17.70 8.30 11.73
CA GLY A 301 18.91 7.70 11.17
C GLY A 301 18.76 7.18 9.73
N CYS A 302 17.72 7.59 9.00
CA CYS A 302 17.60 7.24 7.58
C CYS A 302 18.71 7.87 6.75
N GLU A 303 19.28 7.12 5.81
CA GLU A 303 20.31 7.58 4.89
C GLU A 303 19.86 7.64 3.42
N GLY A 304 18.55 7.54 3.17
CA GLY A 304 18.00 7.70 1.82
C GLY A 304 18.27 6.51 0.87
N CYS A 305 18.04 5.28 1.33
CA CYS A 305 18.20 4.07 0.49
C CYS A 305 17.01 3.77 -0.45
N CYS A 306 15.89 4.49 -0.33
CA CYS A 306 14.64 4.28 -1.09
C CYS A 306 14.05 2.84 -1.07
N GLN A 307 14.40 1.99 -0.10
CA GLN A 307 13.92 0.60 -0.01
C GLN A 307 12.70 0.39 0.91
N CYS A 308 12.05 1.45 1.39
CA CYS A 308 10.97 1.36 2.39
C CYS A 308 9.84 0.39 1.98
N ALA A 309 9.49 0.36 0.68
CA ALA A 309 8.45 -0.49 0.12
C ALA A 309 8.78 -1.99 0.11
N ILE A 310 10.03 -2.40 0.38
CA ILE A 310 10.48 -3.81 0.37
C ILE A 310 11.24 -4.18 1.65
N GLY A 311 10.96 -3.46 2.74
CA GLY A 311 11.65 -3.61 4.02
C GLY A 311 12.96 -2.81 4.05
N CYS A 312 13.15 -2.04 5.11
CA CYS A 312 14.32 -1.19 5.26
C CYS A 312 15.55 -2.04 5.65
N PRO A 313 16.61 -2.11 4.83
CA PRO A 313 17.81 -2.92 5.13
C PRO A 313 18.67 -2.36 6.27
N HIS A 314 18.28 -1.21 6.83
CA HIS A 314 19.00 -0.54 7.91
C HIS A 314 18.18 -0.44 9.20
N ASN A 315 16.92 -0.92 9.23
CA ASN A 315 15.98 -0.68 10.33
C ASN A 315 15.79 0.81 10.70
N ALA A 316 16.09 1.73 9.79
CA ALA A 316 15.89 3.17 10.01
C ALA A 316 14.40 3.55 10.00
N LYS A 317 13.60 2.94 9.10
CA LYS A 317 12.14 3.15 9.06
C LYS A 317 11.49 2.47 10.26
N PHE A 318 11.16 3.26 11.27
CA PHE A 318 10.78 2.87 12.61
C PHE A 318 9.29 2.50 12.69
N GLY A 319 8.92 1.44 11.97
CA GLY A 319 7.58 0.83 12.04
C GLY A 319 7.32 0.16 13.40
N VAL A 320 6.07 -0.28 13.63
CA VAL A 320 5.65 -0.71 14.99
C VAL A 320 6.35 -1.97 15.50
N HIS A 321 6.89 -2.79 14.59
CA HIS A 321 7.77 -3.92 14.90
C HIS A 321 9.10 -3.54 15.57
N LEU A 322 9.51 -2.26 15.49
CA LEU A 322 10.74 -1.74 16.11
C LEU A 322 10.48 -0.84 17.32
N ASN A 323 9.23 -0.45 17.60
CA ASN A 323 8.91 0.41 18.76
C ASN A 323 7.76 -0.13 19.62
N ALA A 324 6.51 -0.13 19.15
CA ALA A 324 5.34 -0.42 19.96
C ALA A 324 5.22 -1.91 20.32
N LEU A 325 5.48 -2.83 19.37
CA LEU A 325 5.47 -4.28 19.67
C LEU A 325 6.57 -4.68 20.66
N PRO A 326 7.83 -4.21 20.55
CA PRO A 326 8.84 -4.45 21.58
C PRO A 326 8.43 -3.92 22.96
N GLN A 327 7.81 -2.73 23.01
CA GLN A 327 7.28 -2.18 24.27
C GLN A 327 6.15 -3.05 24.86
N ALA A 328 5.28 -3.60 24.01
CA ALA A 328 4.25 -4.54 24.43
C ALA A 328 4.86 -5.85 24.97
N CYS A 329 5.83 -6.43 24.26
CA CYS A 329 6.50 -7.66 24.68
C CYS A 329 7.30 -7.47 25.98
N ALA A 330 7.96 -6.32 26.15
CA ALA A 330 8.63 -5.97 27.40
C ALA A 330 7.67 -5.86 28.59
N ALA A 331 6.40 -5.51 28.33
CA ALA A 331 5.32 -5.49 29.31
C ALA A 331 4.58 -6.85 29.44
N GLY A 332 5.06 -7.91 28.78
CA GLY A 332 4.51 -9.27 28.91
C GLY A 332 3.66 -9.78 27.74
N ALA A 333 3.37 -8.96 26.72
CA ALA A 333 2.59 -9.41 25.57
C ALA A 333 3.32 -10.48 24.75
N ARG A 334 2.57 -11.48 24.28
CA ARG A 334 3.07 -12.58 23.43
C ARG A 334 2.52 -12.44 22.02
N ILE A 335 3.31 -12.75 21.00
CA ILE A 335 2.91 -12.67 19.59
C ILE A 335 2.94 -14.07 18.97
N ILE A 336 1.85 -14.47 18.35
CA ILE A 336 1.75 -15.69 17.55
C ILE A 336 1.77 -15.29 16.07
N SER A 337 2.85 -15.61 15.36
CA SER A 337 2.98 -15.32 13.94
C SER A 337 2.50 -16.50 13.08
N ASN A 338 2.32 -16.27 11.78
CA ASN A 338 1.90 -17.29 10.81
C ASN A 338 0.50 -17.89 11.07
N ALA A 339 -0.36 -17.19 11.80
CA ALA A 339 -1.71 -17.63 12.14
C ALA A 339 -2.77 -16.67 11.57
N ARG A 340 -3.61 -17.15 10.65
CA ARG A 340 -4.72 -16.36 10.11
C ARG A 340 -5.97 -16.54 10.97
N VAL A 341 -6.39 -15.50 11.68
CA VAL A 341 -7.66 -15.54 12.42
C VAL A 341 -8.84 -15.68 11.45
N GLU A 342 -9.62 -16.75 11.61
CA GLU A 342 -10.75 -17.06 10.72
C GLU A 342 -12.08 -16.60 11.31
N ARG A 343 -12.21 -16.67 12.65
CA ARG A 343 -13.41 -16.30 13.41
C ARG A 343 -13.10 -15.76 14.80
N VAL A 344 -13.93 -14.84 15.25
CA VAL A 344 -14.15 -14.51 16.67
C VAL A 344 -15.10 -15.56 17.25
N LEU A 345 -14.73 -16.12 18.40
CA LEU A 345 -15.54 -17.07 19.15
C LEU A 345 -16.43 -16.28 20.12
N HIS A 346 -17.73 -16.58 20.16
CA HIS A 346 -18.66 -15.93 21.06
C HIS A 346 -19.76 -16.88 21.52
N GLN A 347 -20.35 -16.60 22.68
CA GLN A 347 -21.46 -17.36 23.24
C GLN A 347 -22.37 -16.41 24.03
N ARG A 348 -23.70 -16.51 23.83
CA ARG A 348 -24.70 -15.70 24.55
C ARG A 348 -24.40 -14.19 24.51
N GLY A 349 -24.03 -13.67 23.34
CA GLY A 349 -23.73 -12.24 23.15
C GLY A 349 -22.42 -11.76 23.74
N GLN A 350 -21.52 -12.66 24.17
CA GLN A 350 -20.22 -12.31 24.75
C GLN A 350 -19.06 -12.97 24.00
N ALA A 351 -17.96 -12.24 23.84
CA ALA A 351 -16.72 -12.79 23.31
C ALA A 351 -16.15 -13.92 24.20
N ARG A 352 -15.50 -14.88 23.54
CA ARG A 352 -14.83 -16.04 24.15
C ARG A 352 -13.43 -16.28 23.58
N GLY A 353 -12.98 -15.45 22.64
CA GLY A 353 -11.66 -15.53 22.04
C GLY A 353 -11.70 -15.54 20.52
N VAL A 354 -10.70 -16.14 19.90
CA VAL A 354 -10.58 -16.27 18.44
C VAL A 354 -10.06 -17.64 18.05
N ARG A 355 -10.44 -18.07 16.85
CA ARG A 355 -9.88 -19.24 16.17
C ARG A 355 -9.06 -18.80 14.98
N ALA A 356 -7.81 -19.25 14.91
CA ALA A 356 -6.91 -19.03 13.79
C ALA A 356 -6.49 -20.34 13.11
N ARG A 357 -6.14 -20.24 11.83
CA ARG A 357 -5.61 -21.33 11.01
C ARG A 357 -4.09 -21.20 10.89
N ARG A 358 -3.39 -22.30 11.17
CA ARG A 358 -1.95 -22.48 10.97
C ARG A 358 -1.61 -22.77 9.50
N PRO A 359 -0.34 -22.63 9.07
CA PRO A 359 0.06 -22.94 7.69
C PRO A 359 -0.15 -24.40 7.30
N ASP A 360 -0.08 -25.32 8.28
CA ASP A 360 -0.35 -26.76 8.10
C ASP A 360 -1.85 -27.10 7.99
N GLY A 361 -2.73 -26.11 8.09
CA GLY A 361 -4.18 -26.27 8.01
C GLY A 361 -4.86 -26.59 9.34
N THR A 362 -4.12 -26.83 10.42
CA THR A 362 -4.69 -27.06 11.76
C THR A 362 -5.17 -25.75 12.41
N ALA A 363 -5.99 -25.88 13.45
CA ALA A 363 -6.55 -24.74 14.18
C ALA A 363 -5.79 -24.47 15.49
N ILE A 364 -5.76 -23.20 15.88
CA ILE A 364 -5.34 -22.71 17.19
C ILE A 364 -6.41 -21.77 17.75
N ASP A 365 -6.80 -21.99 19.00
CA ASP A 365 -7.78 -21.15 19.70
C ASP A 365 -7.05 -20.31 20.77
N VAL A 366 -7.30 -19.01 20.76
CA VAL A 366 -6.86 -18.09 21.82
C VAL A 366 -8.11 -17.62 22.55
N LEU A 367 -8.32 -18.15 23.76
CA LEU A 367 -9.48 -17.87 24.60
C LEU A 367 -9.23 -16.60 25.41
N ALA A 368 -10.13 -15.63 25.27
CA ALA A 368 -10.09 -14.34 25.97
C ALA A 368 -11.50 -13.74 26.03
N HIS A 369 -11.76 -12.94 27.06
CA HIS A 369 -13.04 -12.20 27.19
C HIS A 369 -13.02 -10.87 26.46
N THR A 370 -11.83 -10.33 26.20
CA THR A 370 -11.63 -9.11 25.42
C THR A 370 -10.94 -9.43 24.10
N VAL A 371 -11.61 -9.13 22.99
CA VAL A 371 -11.11 -9.33 21.62
C VAL A 371 -10.98 -7.97 20.94
N ILE A 372 -9.78 -7.62 20.49
CA ILE A 372 -9.52 -6.40 19.73
C ILE A 372 -9.28 -6.79 18.28
N VAL A 373 -10.15 -6.35 17.40
CA VAL A 373 -10.03 -6.57 15.96
C VAL A 373 -9.22 -5.43 15.34
N ALA A 374 -8.02 -5.76 14.84
CA ALA A 374 -7.09 -4.84 14.20
C ALA A 374 -6.55 -5.41 12.87
N ALA A 375 -7.41 -6.08 12.10
CA ALA A 375 -7.06 -6.80 10.87
C ALA A 375 -6.92 -5.89 9.63
N GLY A 376 -7.24 -4.59 9.77
CA GLY A 376 -7.22 -3.60 8.69
C GLY A 376 -8.55 -3.47 7.96
N ALA A 377 -8.74 -2.36 7.25
CA ALA A 377 -10.02 -1.98 6.65
C ALA A 377 -10.60 -2.99 5.64
N THR A 378 -9.78 -3.85 5.05
CA THR A 378 -10.27 -4.88 4.13
C THR A 378 -10.64 -6.17 4.84
N GLU A 379 -9.87 -6.60 5.85
CA GLU A 379 -10.07 -7.90 6.50
C GLU A 379 -10.97 -7.83 7.74
N THR A 380 -11.02 -6.71 8.45
CA THR A 380 -11.91 -6.52 9.63
C THR A 380 -13.38 -6.80 9.33
N PRO A 381 -14.03 -6.17 8.32
CA PRO A 381 -15.42 -6.47 8.01
C PRO A 381 -15.63 -7.93 7.56
N MET A 382 -14.61 -8.54 6.94
CA MET A 382 -14.69 -9.94 6.50
C MET A 382 -14.59 -10.91 7.67
N LEU A 383 -13.71 -10.66 8.62
CA LEU A 383 -13.61 -11.41 9.86
C LEU A 383 -14.92 -11.34 10.64
N LEU A 384 -15.46 -10.15 10.86
CA LEU A 384 -16.70 -9.96 11.61
C LEU A 384 -17.89 -10.69 10.95
N ARG A 385 -18.02 -10.63 9.61
CA ARG A 385 -19.03 -11.42 8.88
C ARG A 385 -18.85 -12.93 9.04
N ARG A 386 -17.62 -13.45 8.90
CA ARG A 386 -17.34 -14.89 9.09
C ARG A 386 -17.59 -15.37 10.52
N SER A 387 -17.57 -14.43 11.48
CA SER A 387 -17.81 -14.66 12.90
C SER A 387 -19.26 -14.49 13.31
N GLU A 388 -20.20 -14.30 12.37
CA GLU A 388 -21.62 -14.05 12.68
C GLU A 388 -21.88 -12.73 13.44
N LEU A 389 -20.90 -11.83 13.47
CA LEU A 389 -20.95 -10.50 14.07
C LEU A 389 -21.07 -9.38 13.03
N GLY A 390 -21.42 -9.74 11.79
CA GLY A 390 -21.45 -8.85 10.64
C GLY A 390 -22.84 -8.43 10.18
N ALA A 391 -23.84 -8.51 11.04
CA ALA A 391 -25.24 -8.25 10.69
C ALA A 391 -25.53 -6.77 10.41
N HIS A 392 -24.72 -5.85 10.95
CA HIS A 392 -24.92 -4.41 10.74
C HIS A 392 -24.86 -4.05 9.25
N PRO A 393 -25.88 -3.39 8.68
CA PRO A 393 -26.03 -3.20 7.23
C PRO A 393 -24.94 -2.33 6.60
N ARG A 394 -24.27 -1.49 7.40
CA ARG A 394 -23.16 -0.62 6.96
C ARG A 394 -21.78 -1.26 7.11
N LEU A 395 -21.66 -2.43 7.74
CA LEU A 395 -20.36 -3.08 7.87
C LEU A 395 -19.79 -3.44 6.50
N GLY A 396 -18.55 -3.05 6.24
CA GLY A 396 -17.89 -3.16 4.94
C GLY A 396 -18.29 -2.09 3.93
N ARG A 397 -19.15 -1.12 4.25
CA ARG A 397 -19.43 0.05 3.39
C ARG A 397 -18.56 1.23 3.82
N ASN A 398 -18.72 2.38 3.17
CA ASN A 398 -18.01 3.62 3.54
C ASN A 398 -16.48 3.52 3.36
N LEU A 399 -16.02 2.66 2.45
CA LEU A 399 -14.59 2.49 2.20
C LEU A 399 -14.05 3.73 1.48
N ALA A 400 -13.18 4.47 2.16
CA ALA A 400 -12.31 5.45 1.53
C ALA A 400 -10.97 4.78 1.21
N LEU A 401 -10.37 5.14 0.09
CA LEU A 401 -9.08 4.60 -0.35
C LEU A 401 -7.95 5.63 -0.32
N HIS A 402 -8.31 6.93 -0.37
CA HIS A 402 -7.36 8.02 -0.59
C HIS A 402 -6.57 7.80 -1.91
N PRO A 403 -7.26 7.74 -3.07
CA PRO A 403 -6.65 7.37 -4.34
C PRO A 403 -5.53 8.34 -4.73
N ALA A 404 -4.49 7.77 -5.31
CA ALA A 404 -3.28 8.46 -5.71
C ALA A 404 -3.03 8.33 -7.21
N THR A 405 -2.52 9.40 -7.80
CA THR A 405 -2.01 9.45 -9.18
C THR A 405 -0.57 9.96 -9.18
N MET A 406 0.15 9.75 -10.28
CA MET A 406 1.55 10.12 -10.43
C MET A 406 1.84 10.57 -11.84
N LEU A 407 2.62 11.64 -11.98
CA LEU A 407 3.26 12.04 -13.22
C LEU A 407 4.77 11.99 -13.04
N ALA A 408 5.49 11.86 -14.15
CA ALA A 408 6.94 11.90 -14.16
C ALA A 408 7.42 13.02 -15.09
N GLY A 409 8.53 13.66 -14.75
CA GLY A 409 9.20 14.62 -15.63
C GLY A 409 10.55 14.09 -16.04
N ARG A 410 10.88 14.18 -17.34
CA ARG A 410 12.24 13.95 -17.84
C ARG A 410 13.00 15.27 -17.80
N PHE A 411 14.26 15.19 -17.39
CA PHE A 411 15.21 16.29 -17.33
C PHE A 411 16.38 16.00 -18.28
N ASP A 412 17.19 17.01 -18.57
CA ASP A 412 18.43 16.82 -19.34
C ASP A 412 19.55 16.26 -18.43
N ASP A 413 19.59 16.68 -17.17
CA ASP A 413 20.54 16.20 -16.16
C ASP A 413 20.02 14.99 -15.36
N ASP A 414 20.94 14.16 -14.87
CA ASP A 414 20.66 12.98 -14.04
C ASP A 414 20.00 13.30 -12.69
N VAL A 415 18.79 12.79 -12.47
CA VAL A 415 18.01 12.92 -11.22
C VAL A 415 18.29 11.78 -10.25
N TYR A 416 18.33 10.53 -10.74
CA TYR A 416 18.33 9.30 -9.95
C TYR A 416 17.31 9.35 -8.81
N ALA A 417 16.00 9.38 -9.11
CA ALA A 417 14.96 9.63 -8.11
C ALA A 417 14.96 8.67 -6.91
N TRP A 418 15.52 7.47 -7.06
CA TRP A 418 15.66 6.46 -6.01
C TRP A 418 16.92 6.64 -5.13
N ARG A 419 17.80 7.60 -5.42
CA ARG A 419 18.95 7.97 -4.58
C ARG A 419 18.52 9.03 -3.58
N GLY A 420 17.81 8.59 -2.55
CA GLY A 420 17.29 9.46 -1.50
C GLY A 420 16.12 8.84 -0.75
N VAL A 421 15.38 9.70 -0.07
CA VAL A 421 14.20 9.28 0.68
C VAL A 421 13.04 9.01 -0.27
N LEU A 422 12.38 7.85 -0.11
CA LEU A 422 11.27 7.39 -0.96
C LEU A 422 10.15 8.43 -1.09
N GLN A 423 9.69 9.01 0.02
CA GLN A 423 8.75 10.14 0.07
C GLN A 423 9.33 11.24 0.95
N SER A 424 9.77 12.33 0.34
CA SER A 424 10.73 13.24 0.97
C SER A 424 10.23 14.67 1.17
N ALA A 425 9.40 15.17 0.26
CA ALA A 425 8.87 16.53 0.26
C ALA A 425 7.38 16.52 -0.09
N ALA A 426 6.61 17.47 0.45
CA ALA A 426 5.20 17.65 0.11
C ALA A 426 4.84 19.11 -0.17
N VAL A 427 3.85 19.31 -1.03
CA VAL A 427 3.17 20.60 -1.26
C VAL A 427 1.78 20.53 -0.63
N HIS A 428 1.50 21.50 0.25
CA HIS A 428 0.25 21.63 1.01
C HIS A 428 -0.73 22.63 0.40
N GLU A 429 -0.30 23.41 -0.59
CA GLU A 429 -1.07 24.49 -1.24
C GLU A 429 -2.53 24.12 -1.57
N PHE A 430 -2.77 22.90 -2.06
CA PHE A 430 -4.08 22.44 -2.51
C PHE A 430 -4.83 21.56 -1.49
N HIS A 431 -4.28 21.41 -0.29
CA HIS A 431 -4.79 20.45 0.68
C HIS A 431 -6.13 20.91 1.25
N GLU A 432 -6.22 22.12 1.79
CA GLU A 432 -7.47 22.63 2.36
C GLU A 432 -8.51 22.98 1.28
N SER A 433 -8.08 23.56 0.16
CA SER A 433 -8.97 24.05 -0.90
C SER A 433 -9.56 22.94 -1.76
N ASN A 434 -8.80 21.87 -2.02
CA ASN A 434 -9.15 20.84 -2.99
C ASN A 434 -9.06 19.42 -2.42
N GLY A 435 -8.55 19.24 -1.20
CA GLY A 435 -8.27 17.92 -0.65
C GLY A 435 -7.14 17.20 -1.39
N VAL A 436 -6.14 17.93 -1.87
CA VAL A 436 -5.02 17.38 -2.67
C VAL A 436 -3.71 17.55 -1.91
N LEU A 437 -3.00 16.45 -1.66
CA LEU A 437 -1.65 16.46 -1.10
C LEU A 437 -0.66 15.92 -2.14
N ILE A 438 0.26 16.77 -2.59
CA ILE A 438 1.29 16.42 -3.59
C ILE A 438 2.58 16.07 -2.86
N GLU A 439 3.27 15.02 -3.30
CA GLU A 439 4.51 14.55 -2.70
C GLU A 439 5.55 14.18 -3.75
N ALA A 440 6.81 14.47 -3.45
CA ALA A 440 7.93 13.89 -4.17
C ALA A 440 8.04 12.45 -3.71
N THR A 441 7.83 11.52 -4.63
CA THR A 441 7.79 10.09 -4.35
C THR A 441 8.66 9.33 -5.33
N SER A 442 9.26 8.22 -4.93
CA SER A 442 9.97 7.31 -5.83
C SER A 442 9.70 5.88 -5.39
N THR A 443 10.35 4.93 -6.05
CA THR A 443 10.30 3.51 -5.71
C THR A 443 11.73 3.00 -5.59
N PRO A 444 11.94 1.79 -5.04
CA PRO A 444 13.19 1.09 -5.27
C PRO A 444 13.49 1.05 -6.78
N PRO A 445 14.77 1.16 -7.17
CA PRO A 445 15.16 1.15 -8.58
C PRO A 445 14.66 -0.12 -9.28
N GLY A 446 14.20 0.05 -10.52
CA GLY A 446 13.59 -1.02 -11.32
C GLY A 446 12.18 -1.45 -10.88
N MET A 447 11.72 -1.09 -9.68
CA MET A 447 10.44 -1.53 -9.14
C MET A 447 9.28 -0.53 -9.34
N GLY A 448 9.54 0.64 -9.94
CA GLY A 448 8.52 1.63 -10.31
C GLY A 448 8.65 2.05 -11.76
N SER A 449 7.89 1.38 -12.62
CA SER A 449 7.93 1.57 -14.07
C SER A 449 6.53 1.78 -14.67
N MET A 450 5.51 1.90 -13.82
CA MET A 450 4.11 2.14 -14.23
C MET A 450 3.93 3.46 -14.97
N VAL A 451 4.84 4.42 -14.76
CA VAL A 451 4.83 5.73 -15.44
C VAL A 451 5.40 5.67 -16.86
N PHE A 452 6.18 4.64 -17.21
CA PHE A 452 6.85 4.58 -18.52
C PHE A 452 5.91 4.07 -19.62
N PRO A 453 5.70 4.86 -20.69
CA PRO A 453 4.78 4.50 -21.76
C PRO A 453 5.35 3.46 -22.71
N GLY A 454 4.48 2.96 -23.59
CA GLY A 454 4.88 2.13 -24.72
C GLY A 454 5.22 0.68 -24.36
N TYR A 455 5.70 -0.03 -25.38
CA TYR A 455 6.20 -1.39 -25.35
C TYR A 455 7.46 -1.44 -26.22
N GLY A 456 8.25 -2.52 -26.12
CA GLY A 456 9.37 -2.71 -27.03
C GLY A 456 10.47 -1.64 -26.90
N ALA A 457 10.90 -1.09 -28.03
CA ALA A 457 11.98 -0.10 -28.11
C ALA A 457 11.62 1.21 -27.40
N GLU A 458 10.37 1.67 -27.47
CA GLU A 458 9.92 2.88 -26.75
C GLU A 458 10.07 2.70 -25.24
N LEU A 459 9.62 1.56 -24.72
CA LEU A 459 9.68 1.27 -23.28
C LEU A 459 11.13 1.13 -22.79
N LEU A 460 11.99 0.44 -23.54
CA LEU A 460 13.40 0.28 -23.20
C LEU A 460 14.14 1.63 -23.20
N SER A 461 13.86 2.50 -24.18
CA SER A 461 14.39 3.87 -24.20
C SER A 461 14.01 4.66 -22.94
N TRP A 462 12.80 4.47 -22.41
CA TRP A 462 12.40 5.08 -21.13
C TRP A 462 13.09 4.46 -19.92
N LEU A 463 13.28 3.15 -19.92
CA LEU A 463 14.01 2.45 -18.85
C LEU A 463 15.48 2.90 -18.80
N ASP A 464 16.12 3.10 -19.96
CA ASP A 464 17.48 3.63 -20.06
C ASP A 464 17.58 5.08 -19.57
N ARG A 465 16.53 5.88 -19.79
CA ARG A 465 16.40 7.27 -19.32
C ARG A 465 15.89 7.40 -17.90
N ALA A 466 15.60 6.30 -17.19
CA ALA A 466 15.13 6.35 -15.81
C ALA A 466 16.02 7.20 -14.87
N PRO A 467 17.36 7.24 -15.02
CA PRO A 467 18.21 8.16 -14.27
C PRO A 467 17.84 9.64 -14.42
N GLN A 468 17.26 10.07 -15.54
CA GLN A 468 16.91 11.45 -15.83
C GLN A 468 15.46 11.81 -15.47
N VAL A 469 14.76 10.93 -14.74
CA VAL A 469 13.33 11.08 -14.45
C VAL A 469 13.09 11.38 -12.97
N ALA A 470 12.27 12.41 -12.71
CA ALA A 470 11.70 12.71 -11.40
C ALA A 470 10.22 12.29 -11.37
N THR A 471 9.71 11.91 -10.20
CA THR A 471 8.32 11.45 -10.04
C THR A 471 7.65 12.17 -8.89
N PHE A 472 6.52 12.82 -9.18
CA PHE A 472 5.68 13.48 -8.19
C PHE A 472 4.31 12.81 -8.21
N GLY A 473 3.83 12.44 -7.03
CA GLY A 473 2.52 11.83 -6.82
C GLY A 473 1.59 12.78 -6.09
N ALA A 474 0.30 12.56 -6.20
CA ALA A 474 -0.68 13.26 -5.40
C ALA A 474 -1.78 12.30 -4.96
N MET A 475 -2.22 12.46 -3.72
CA MET A 475 -3.36 11.76 -3.17
C MET A 475 -4.53 12.74 -3.03
N VAL A 476 -5.76 12.23 -3.22
CA VAL A 476 -6.97 13.05 -3.10
C VAL A 476 -7.90 12.52 -2.01
N ALA A 477 -8.35 13.42 -1.15
CA ALA A 477 -9.33 13.15 -0.11
C ALA A 477 -10.66 12.70 -0.72
N ASP A 478 -10.93 11.39 -0.73
CA ASP A 478 -12.11 10.82 -1.38
C ASP A 478 -13.34 10.75 -0.47
N GLN A 479 -14.51 10.64 -1.09
CA GLN A 479 -15.80 10.67 -0.39
C GLN A 479 -16.15 9.37 0.36
N GLY A 480 -15.35 8.30 0.25
CA GLY A 480 -15.63 7.04 0.94
C GLY A 480 -16.76 6.21 0.31
N VAL A 481 -16.82 6.14 -1.02
CA VAL A 481 -17.91 5.48 -1.76
C VAL A 481 -17.74 3.96 -1.95
N GLY A 482 -16.61 3.39 -1.50
CA GLY A 482 -16.31 1.98 -1.73
C GLY A 482 -17.02 1.01 -0.77
N SER A 483 -16.81 -0.27 -1.03
CA SER A 483 -17.23 -1.34 -0.13
C SER A 483 -16.31 -2.57 -0.17
N VAL A 484 -16.34 -3.35 0.89
CA VAL A 484 -15.71 -4.66 1.03
C VAL A 484 -16.78 -5.69 1.32
N THR A 485 -16.88 -6.66 0.43
CA THR A 485 -17.83 -7.78 0.50
C THR A 485 -17.08 -9.09 0.30
N SER A 486 -17.79 -10.21 0.28
CA SER A 486 -17.19 -11.51 -0.04
C SER A 486 -17.91 -12.18 -1.19
N VAL A 487 -17.15 -12.82 -2.09
CA VAL A 487 -17.68 -13.73 -3.11
C VAL A 487 -17.02 -15.10 -2.90
N GLY A 488 -17.82 -16.14 -2.62
CA GLY A 488 -17.29 -17.47 -2.33
C GLY A 488 -16.31 -17.50 -1.14
N GLY A 489 -16.49 -16.60 -0.16
CA GLY A 489 -15.60 -16.45 1.00
C GLY A 489 -14.31 -15.64 0.73
N VAL A 490 -14.07 -15.20 -0.50
CA VAL A 490 -12.92 -14.37 -0.87
C VAL A 490 -13.29 -12.89 -0.77
N PRO A 491 -12.46 -12.03 -0.13
CA PRO A 491 -12.69 -10.60 -0.07
C PRO A 491 -12.77 -9.98 -1.48
N LEU A 492 -13.82 -9.20 -1.73
CA LEU A 492 -13.99 -8.39 -2.92
C LEU A 492 -14.11 -6.92 -2.51
N VAL A 493 -13.09 -6.14 -2.85
CA VAL A 493 -13.06 -4.69 -2.67
C VAL A 493 -13.64 -4.04 -3.92
N ARG A 494 -14.71 -3.27 -3.76
CA ARG A 494 -15.32 -2.47 -4.83
C ARG A 494 -15.11 -0.99 -4.57
N TYR A 495 -14.68 -0.26 -5.60
CA TYR A 495 -14.47 1.18 -5.52
C TYR A 495 -14.66 1.82 -6.89
N ASP A 496 -15.76 2.53 -7.07
CA ASP A 496 -15.99 3.38 -8.23
C ASP A 496 -15.75 4.82 -7.81
N ILE A 497 -14.74 5.47 -8.38
CA ILE A 497 -14.37 6.83 -7.98
C ILE A 497 -15.54 7.80 -8.20
N ALA A 498 -15.81 8.64 -7.21
CA ALA A 498 -16.89 9.63 -7.32
C ALA A 498 -16.52 10.72 -8.36
N PRO A 499 -17.49 11.26 -9.11
CA PRO A 499 -17.23 12.34 -10.07
C PRO A 499 -16.55 13.57 -9.45
N ALA A 500 -16.86 13.89 -8.19
CA ALA A 500 -16.20 14.97 -7.45
C ALA A 500 -14.71 14.68 -7.20
N ASP A 501 -14.34 13.42 -6.95
CA ASP A 501 -12.96 13.02 -6.68
C ASP A 501 -12.12 12.93 -7.97
N VAL A 502 -12.77 12.62 -9.11
CA VAL A 502 -12.16 12.77 -10.44
C VAL A 502 -11.74 14.21 -10.71
N ALA A 503 -12.56 15.19 -10.33
CA ALA A 503 -12.22 16.60 -10.50
C ALA A 503 -10.97 16.98 -9.70
N LYS A 504 -10.85 16.47 -8.46
CA LYS A 504 -9.65 16.64 -7.62
C LYS A 504 -8.41 16.02 -8.25
N LEU A 505 -8.52 14.82 -8.84
CA LEU A 505 -7.40 14.19 -9.55
C LEU A 505 -6.92 15.04 -10.73
N ARG A 506 -7.83 15.66 -11.49
CA ARG A 506 -7.43 16.55 -12.59
C ARG A 506 -6.69 17.79 -12.08
N VAL A 507 -7.15 18.39 -10.98
CA VAL A 507 -6.43 19.49 -10.31
C VAL A 507 -5.04 19.02 -9.88
N ALA A 508 -4.96 17.85 -9.26
CA ALA A 508 -3.70 17.27 -8.79
C ALA A 508 -2.70 17.03 -9.94
N MET A 509 -3.14 16.40 -11.04
CA MET A 509 -2.29 16.15 -12.21
C MET A 509 -1.81 17.46 -12.86
N GLY A 510 -2.70 18.46 -12.98
CA GLY A 510 -2.33 19.78 -13.49
C GLY A 510 -1.30 20.49 -12.61
N ALA A 511 -1.47 20.43 -11.28
CA ALA A 511 -0.54 21.02 -10.33
C ALA A 511 0.82 20.29 -10.32
N ILE A 512 0.83 18.95 -10.40
CA ILE A 512 2.07 18.18 -10.55
C ILE A 512 2.80 18.59 -11.83
N GLY A 513 2.09 18.73 -12.96
CA GLY A 513 2.70 19.16 -14.21
C GLY A 513 3.35 20.53 -14.10
N GLN A 514 2.68 21.49 -13.47
CA GLN A 514 3.25 22.82 -13.20
C GLN A 514 4.53 22.73 -12.37
N LEU A 515 4.56 21.91 -11.31
CA LEU A 515 5.76 21.67 -10.53
C LEU A 515 6.89 21.06 -11.36
N LEU A 516 6.60 20.06 -12.19
CA LEU A 516 7.62 19.42 -13.03
C LEU A 516 8.21 20.40 -14.05
N PHE A 517 7.39 21.18 -14.74
CA PHE A 517 7.88 22.19 -15.68
C PHE A 517 8.64 23.32 -14.96
N ALA A 518 8.16 23.78 -13.80
CA ALA A 518 8.86 24.78 -12.99
C ALA A 518 10.20 24.24 -12.43
N ALA A 519 10.30 22.92 -12.21
CA ALA A 519 11.55 22.25 -11.83
C ALA A 519 12.55 22.15 -13.00
N GLY A 520 12.12 22.41 -14.24
CA GLY A 520 12.94 22.30 -15.44
C GLY A 520 12.77 21.00 -16.23
N ALA A 521 11.67 20.26 -16.05
CA ALA A 521 11.37 19.11 -16.90
C ALA A 521 11.17 19.54 -18.35
N VAL A 522 11.84 18.87 -19.28
CA VAL A 522 11.72 19.13 -20.72
C VAL A 522 10.49 18.45 -21.35
N GLU A 523 10.04 17.35 -20.75
CA GLU A 523 8.76 16.73 -21.05
C GLU A 523 8.21 16.01 -19.82
N VAL A 524 6.87 15.93 -19.74
CA VAL A 524 6.13 15.28 -18.67
C VAL A 524 5.43 14.04 -19.21
N LEU A 525 5.70 12.90 -18.59
CA LEU A 525 4.99 11.64 -18.80
C LEU A 525 3.69 11.70 -17.99
N THR A 526 2.56 11.68 -18.69
CA THR A 526 1.25 12.00 -18.08
C THR A 526 0.56 10.77 -17.49
N GLY A 527 0.96 9.57 -17.89
CA GLY A 527 0.23 8.33 -17.62
C GLY A 527 -1.10 8.21 -18.36
N LEU A 528 -1.43 9.12 -19.28
CA LEU A 528 -2.68 9.12 -20.04
C LEU A 528 -2.49 8.43 -21.41
N PRO A 529 -3.34 7.45 -21.79
CA PRO A 529 -3.22 6.75 -23.07
C PRO A 529 -3.25 7.68 -24.30
N GLY A 530 -4.05 8.75 -24.25
CA GLY A 530 -4.23 9.70 -25.36
C GLY A 530 -3.16 10.78 -25.48
N ALA A 531 -2.25 10.90 -24.50
CA ALA A 531 -1.22 11.94 -24.47
C ALA A 531 -0.05 11.51 -23.59
N ARG A 532 0.67 10.46 -23.99
CA ARG A 532 1.67 9.78 -23.15
C ARG A 532 2.74 10.73 -22.61
N THR A 533 3.21 11.66 -23.43
CA THR A 533 4.09 12.76 -23.04
C THR A 533 3.57 14.09 -23.53
N VAL A 534 3.92 15.16 -22.81
CA VAL A 534 3.61 16.55 -23.16
C VAL A 534 4.81 17.45 -22.82
N SER A 535 5.02 18.51 -23.61
CA SER A 535 6.19 19.40 -23.47
C SER A 535 5.83 20.79 -22.94
N SER A 536 4.58 21.03 -22.53
CA SER A 536 4.17 22.29 -21.90
C SER A 536 2.98 22.12 -20.97
N PRO A 537 2.78 23.05 -20.00
CA PRO A 537 1.59 23.08 -19.15
C PRO A 537 0.27 23.17 -19.95
N ALA A 538 0.25 23.93 -21.05
CA ALA A 538 -0.93 24.07 -21.89
C ALA A 538 -1.33 22.75 -22.57
N ALA A 539 -0.34 22.03 -23.12
CA ALA A 539 -0.57 20.70 -23.71
C ALA A 539 -1.03 19.68 -22.65
N LEU A 540 -0.51 19.75 -21.41
CA LEU A 540 -1.00 18.92 -20.31
C LEU A 540 -2.47 19.21 -20.01
N GLN A 541 -2.86 20.48 -19.92
CA GLN A 541 -4.23 20.86 -19.62
C GLN A 541 -5.21 20.36 -20.69
N GLU A 542 -4.83 20.47 -21.96
CA GLU A 542 -5.60 19.93 -23.09
C GLU A 542 -5.74 18.41 -23.03
N ALA A 543 -4.66 17.69 -22.69
CA ALA A 543 -4.67 16.25 -22.49
C ALA A 543 -5.62 15.84 -21.34
N LEU A 544 -5.57 16.55 -20.21
CA LEU A 544 -6.43 16.28 -19.05
C LEU A 544 -7.92 16.50 -19.38
N GLN A 545 -8.25 17.53 -20.16
CA GLN A 545 -9.62 17.82 -20.60
C GLN A 545 -10.19 16.72 -21.50
N ARG A 546 -9.36 16.12 -22.37
CA ARG A 546 -9.76 15.01 -23.25
C ARG A 546 -9.77 13.65 -22.57
N SER A 547 -9.14 13.53 -21.40
CA SER A 547 -8.98 12.25 -20.70
C SER A 547 -10.28 11.75 -20.07
N SER A 548 -10.47 10.43 -20.14
CA SER A 548 -11.55 9.74 -19.45
C SER A 548 -11.10 9.30 -18.04
N PRO A 549 -11.95 9.39 -17.01
CA PRO A 549 -11.61 8.88 -15.68
C PRO A 549 -11.25 7.38 -15.68
N ARG A 550 -11.80 6.61 -16.64
CA ARG A 550 -11.49 5.17 -16.81
C ARG A 550 -10.06 4.90 -17.28
N SER A 551 -9.40 5.91 -17.84
CA SER A 551 -8.04 5.81 -18.36
C SER A 551 -6.98 6.20 -17.33
N LEU A 552 -7.37 6.57 -16.12
CA LEU A 552 -6.45 6.94 -15.05
C LEU A 552 -5.88 5.68 -14.39
N HIS A 553 -4.57 5.68 -14.16
CA HIS A 553 -3.90 4.67 -13.34
C HIS A 553 -3.87 5.15 -11.89
N LEU A 554 -4.61 4.46 -11.02
CA LEU A 554 -4.71 4.79 -9.61
C LEU A 554 -4.08 3.70 -8.73
N ALA A 555 -3.36 4.14 -7.72
CA ALA A 555 -2.97 3.32 -6.59
C ALA A 555 -3.58 3.91 -5.31
N ALA A 556 -3.75 3.09 -4.29
CA ALA A 556 -4.17 3.58 -2.99
C ALA A 556 -3.50 2.79 -1.87
N PHE A 557 -3.21 3.49 -0.79
CA PHE A 557 -2.42 2.96 0.32
C PHE A 557 -3.15 3.09 1.66
N HIS A 558 -4.33 3.74 1.67
CA HIS A 558 -5.00 4.19 2.89
C HIS A 558 -6.46 3.73 2.97
N PRO A 559 -6.77 2.42 2.85
CA PRO A 559 -8.14 1.95 3.02
C PRO A 559 -8.64 2.21 4.46
N THR A 560 -9.79 2.87 4.62
CA THR A 560 -10.42 3.19 5.93
C THR A 560 -11.95 3.02 5.90
N GLY A 561 -12.62 3.11 7.06
CA GLY A 561 -14.07 3.37 7.16
C GLY A 561 -15.03 2.19 7.08
N THR A 562 -14.53 0.98 6.88
CA THR A 562 -15.36 -0.22 6.71
C THR A 562 -16.00 -0.77 7.97
N ALA A 563 -15.62 -0.28 9.15
CA ALA A 563 -16.29 -0.53 10.41
C ALA A 563 -16.36 0.79 11.21
N ALA A 564 -16.87 1.83 10.54
CA ALA A 564 -16.90 3.19 11.06
C ALA A 564 -17.51 3.29 12.48
N ALA A 565 -16.83 4.04 13.35
CA ALA A 565 -17.33 4.39 14.68
C ALA A 565 -18.16 5.68 14.66
N GLY A 566 -19.17 5.72 15.51
CA GLY A 566 -20.01 6.88 15.69
C GLY A 566 -21.25 6.61 16.54
N ALA A 567 -21.94 7.69 16.90
CA ALA A 567 -23.07 7.67 17.82
C ALA A 567 -24.34 7.06 17.19
N ASP A 568 -24.56 7.31 15.90
CA ASP A 568 -25.71 6.78 15.16
C ASP A 568 -25.55 5.28 14.89
N GLU A 569 -26.35 4.48 15.59
CA GLU A 569 -26.36 3.01 15.51
C GLU A 569 -26.90 2.45 14.20
N GLN A 570 -27.54 3.27 13.34
CA GLN A 570 -27.99 2.85 12.02
C GLN A 570 -26.86 3.03 10.98
N LEU A 571 -25.97 3.99 11.23
CA LEU A 571 -24.87 4.33 10.33
C LEU A 571 -23.55 3.65 10.72
N CYS A 572 -23.30 3.48 12.02
CA CYS A 572 -21.99 3.11 12.55
C CYS A 572 -22.05 1.73 13.23
N PRO A 573 -21.43 0.68 12.65
CA PRO A 573 -21.37 -0.65 13.27
C PRO A 573 -20.58 -0.68 14.59
N VAL A 574 -19.74 0.32 14.82
CA VAL A 574 -18.93 0.49 16.04
C VAL A 574 -19.45 1.72 16.77
N ASP A 575 -19.55 1.64 18.10
CA ASP A 575 -19.96 2.77 18.92
C ASP A 575 -18.86 3.84 19.03
N PRO A 576 -19.13 5.02 19.63
CA PRO A 576 -18.15 6.09 19.75
C PRO A 576 -16.88 5.73 20.55
N ASP A 577 -16.93 4.70 21.39
CA ASP A 577 -15.82 4.27 22.26
C ASP A 577 -14.99 3.13 21.63
N GLY A 578 -15.41 2.62 20.47
CA GLY A 578 -14.73 1.55 19.75
C GLY A 578 -15.27 0.14 20.00
N ARG A 579 -16.40 -0.01 20.72
CA ARG A 579 -17.06 -1.31 20.91
C ARG A 579 -17.87 -1.70 19.67
N LEU A 580 -17.77 -2.95 19.27
CA LEU A 580 -18.62 -3.49 18.21
C LEU A 580 -20.06 -3.63 18.73
N ARG A 581 -21.02 -3.06 18.00
CA ARG A 581 -22.43 -3.14 18.42
C ARG A 581 -22.97 -4.56 18.30
N GLY A 582 -23.80 -4.95 19.27
CA GLY A 582 -24.47 -6.25 19.31
C GLY A 582 -23.66 -7.38 19.94
N ILE A 583 -22.48 -7.11 20.49
CA ILE A 583 -21.71 -8.09 21.25
C ILE A 583 -20.82 -7.43 22.32
N ASP A 584 -20.76 -8.05 23.50
CA ASP A 584 -19.87 -7.64 24.56
C ASP A 584 -18.46 -8.22 24.37
N GLY A 585 -17.45 -7.40 24.67
CA GLY A 585 -16.05 -7.82 24.68
C GLY A 585 -15.36 -7.82 23.31
N VAL A 586 -15.98 -7.29 22.25
CA VAL A 586 -15.34 -7.10 20.94
C VAL A 586 -15.15 -5.62 20.65
N TRP A 587 -13.91 -5.24 20.33
CA TRP A 587 -13.50 -3.87 20.06
C TRP A 587 -12.83 -3.77 18.69
N VAL A 588 -12.85 -2.58 18.07
CA VAL A 588 -12.17 -2.32 16.79
C VAL A 588 -11.10 -1.25 17.00
N ALA A 589 -9.88 -1.52 16.56
CA ALA A 589 -8.74 -0.61 16.77
C ALA A 589 -7.80 -0.60 15.55
N ASP A 590 -8.36 -0.40 14.35
CA ASP A 590 -7.59 -0.24 13.11
C ASP A 590 -8.22 0.80 12.17
N ALA A 591 -7.69 0.90 10.95
CA ALA A 591 -8.17 1.83 9.92
C ALA A 591 -9.67 1.76 9.59
N SER A 592 -10.32 0.62 9.82
CA SER A 592 -11.75 0.44 9.58
C SER A 592 -12.62 1.34 10.46
N ILE A 593 -12.15 1.72 11.65
CA ILE A 593 -12.91 2.52 12.61
C ILE A 593 -13.07 3.99 12.20
N LEU A 594 -12.13 4.51 11.39
CA LEU A 594 -12.12 5.92 11.00
C LEU A 594 -13.32 6.22 10.08
N PRO A 595 -14.27 7.08 10.48
CA PRO A 595 -15.57 7.15 9.79
C PRO A 595 -15.54 7.87 8.44
N SER A 596 -14.42 8.48 8.04
CA SER A 596 -14.22 9.00 6.68
C SER A 596 -12.73 9.02 6.31
N CYS A 597 -12.41 9.44 5.08
CA CYS A 597 -11.04 9.69 4.66
C CYS A 597 -10.35 10.68 5.64
N PRO A 598 -9.13 10.38 6.12
CA PRO A 598 -8.39 11.27 7.00
C PRO A 598 -7.65 12.40 6.27
N GLU A 599 -7.73 12.46 4.94
CA GLU A 599 -7.11 13.46 4.05
C GLU A 599 -5.57 13.48 4.03
N VAL A 600 -4.93 12.76 4.95
CA VAL A 600 -3.48 12.53 5.03
C VAL A 600 -3.18 11.03 5.22
N ASN A 601 -1.90 10.67 5.29
CA ASN A 601 -1.49 9.29 5.59
C ASN A 601 -2.04 8.86 6.97
N PRO A 602 -2.77 7.74 7.08
CA PRO A 602 -3.61 7.46 8.24
C PRO A 602 -2.84 6.82 9.40
N GLN A 603 -1.55 6.49 9.27
CA GLN A 603 -0.81 5.74 10.29
C GLN A 603 -0.95 6.38 11.67
N VAL A 604 -0.68 7.69 11.77
CA VAL A 604 -0.73 8.43 13.03
C VAL A 604 -2.16 8.47 13.58
N SER A 605 -3.16 8.76 12.75
CA SER A 605 -4.58 8.76 13.14
C SER A 605 -5.05 7.40 13.66
N ILE A 606 -4.68 6.31 12.97
CA ILE A 606 -5.03 4.93 13.37
C ILE A 606 -4.42 4.62 14.74
N MET A 607 -3.14 4.96 14.93
CA MET A 607 -2.42 4.68 16.16
C MET A 607 -2.99 5.48 17.34
N ALA A 608 -3.32 6.76 17.13
CA ALA A 608 -3.87 7.61 18.17
C ALA A 608 -5.28 7.16 18.59
N VAL A 609 -6.14 6.84 17.63
CA VAL A 609 -7.47 6.27 17.92
C VAL A 609 -7.35 4.91 18.61
N ALA A 610 -6.41 4.05 18.20
CA ALA A 610 -6.20 2.75 18.86
C ALA A 610 -5.73 2.88 20.32
N LEU A 611 -4.91 3.89 20.64
CA LEU A 611 -4.58 4.20 22.04
C LEU A 611 -5.84 4.63 22.81
N ALA A 612 -6.64 5.53 22.23
CA ALA A 612 -7.86 6.01 22.86
C ALA A 612 -8.88 4.88 23.11
N VAL A 613 -9.03 3.93 22.18
CA VAL A 613 -9.85 2.71 22.35
C VAL A 613 -9.27 1.82 23.44
N ALA A 614 -7.96 1.60 23.45
CA ALA A 614 -7.32 0.78 24.48
C ALA A 614 -7.49 1.37 25.89
N ASP A 615 -7.46 2.70 26.03
CA ASP A 615 -7.75 3.37 27.30
C ASP A 615 -9.20 3.12 27.77
N GLN A 616 -10.18 3.02 26.84
CA GLN A 616 -11.55 2.62 27.19
C GLN A 616 -11.62 1.18 27.70
N ILE A 617 -10.82 0.28 27.14
CA ILE A 617 -10.76 -1.13 27.59
C ILE A 617 -10.16 -1.21 29.00
N VAL A 618 -9.04 -0.51 29.24
CA VAL A 618 -8.39 -0.48 30.55
C VAL A 618 -9.31 0.14 31.60
N GLY A 619 -10.01 1.24 31.26
CA GLY A 619 -10.94 1.89 32.20
C GLY A 619 -12.22 1.10 32.50
N ALA A 620 -12.54 0.09 31.68
CA ALA A 620 -13.71 -0.78 31.85
C ALA A 620 -13.39 -2.13 32.51
N SER A 621 -12.09 -2.45 32.68
CA SER A 621 -11.58 -3.67 33.31
C SER A 621 -11.31 -3.43 34.78
#